data_AF-X0Y374-F1
#
_entry.id   AF-X0Y374-F1
#
_cell.length_a   1.000
_cell.length_b   1.000
_cell.length_c   1.000
_cell.angle_alpha   90.00
_cell.angle_beta   90.00
_cell.angle_gamma   90.00
#
_symmetry.space_group_name_H-M   'P 1'
#
loop_
_entity.id
_entity.type
_entity.pdbx_description
1 polymer ?
#
loop_
_entity_poly.entity_id
_entity_poly.type
_entity_poly.pdbx_seq_one_letter_code
_entity_poly.pdbx_strand_id
1 'polypeptide(L)'
;MTTLTAVEQQQDLASLIELYLLRCQVEGKSPNTITAYRETLTLFERIAREEGFPEGVRAITPVHIYAYLGRIGSNGVSLETRHRRHREVRFLFSWLKRMGYIEESPFAQIKNIRLPQKIVQPYTAEEIGRLLACCNPRFYWGARNRAVILILL
;
A
#
# COMPACT_ATOMS: atom_id res chain seq x y z
N MET A 1 -41.70 0.86 -9.77
CA MET A 1 -40.80 -0.05 -9.04
C MET A 1 -39.39 0.07 -9.60
N THR A 2 -38.74 1.24 -9.45
CA THR A 2 -37.46 1.54 -10.14
C THR A 2 -36.45 2.26 -9.24
N THR A 3 -36.73 2.43 -7.95
CA THR A 3 -35.88 3.18 -7.02
C THR A 3 -35.03 2.31 -6.10
N LEU A 4 -35.24 0.98 -6.09
CA LEU A 4 -34.48 0.06 -5.22
C LEU A 4 -33.13 -0.36 -5.80
N THR A 5 -32.96 -0.35 -7.13
CA THR A 5 -31.70 -0.74 -7.79
C THR A 5 -30.59 0.31 -7.69
N ALA A 6 -30.92 1.60 -7.55
CA ALA A 6 -29.92 2.67 -7.49
C ALA A 6 -29.13 2.72 -6.17
N VAL A 7 -29.75 2.27 -5.06
CA VAL A 7 -29.10 2.29 -3.73
C VAL A 7 -28.18 1.09 -3.53
N GLU A 8 -28.48 -0.06 -4.14
CA GLU A 8 -27.62 -1.25 -4.10
C GLU A 8 -26.34 -1.07 -4.92
N GLN A 9 -26.41 -0.36 -6.05
CA GLN A 9 -25.20 0.01 -6.82
C GLN A 9 -24.25 0.96 -6.06
N GLN A 10 -24.72 1.57 -4.97
CA GLN A 10 -23.92 2.53 -4.19
C GLN A 10 -23.03 1.87 -3.12
N GLN A 11 -22.98 0.53 -3.09
CA GLN A 11 -22.17 -0.26 -2.14
C GLN A 11 -21.23 -1.27 -2.81
N ASP A 12 -21.08 -1.20 -4.12
CA ASP A 12 -20.09 -2.03 -4.82
C ASP A 12 -18.66 -1.64 -4.37
N LEU A 13 -17.74 -2.61 -4.41
CA LEU A 13 -16.36 -2.41 -3.97
C LEU A 13 -15.61 -1.36 -4.81
N ALA A 14 -15.83 -1.31 -6.12
CA ALA A 14 -15.07 -0.46 -7.04
C ALA A 14 -15.42 1.03 -6.87
N SER A 15 -16.69 1.35 -6.80
CA SER A 15 -17.26 2.67 -6.53
C SER A 15 -16.79 3.19 -5.17
N LEU A 16 -16.75 2.32 -4.15
CA LEU A 16 -16.24 2.69 -2.82
C LEU A 16 -14.73 2.92 -2.81
N ILE A 17 -13.96 2.21 -3.65
CA ILE A 17 -12.53 2.47 -3.86
C ILE A 17 -12.34 3.86 -4.49
N GLU A 18 -13.07 4.19 -5.55
CA GLU A 18 -12.94 5.50 -6.21
C GLU A 18 -13.37 6.64 -5.27
N LEU A 19 -14.43 6.46 -4.49
CA LEU A 19 -14.84 7.44 -3.48
C LEU A 19 -13.76 7.64 -2.40
N TYR A 20 -13.10 6.57 -1.96
CA TYR A 20 -11.99 6.65 -1.03
C TYR A 20 -10.78 7.41 -1.62
N LEU A 21 -10.45 7.16 -2.88
CA LEU A 21 -9.36 7.84 -3.58
C LEU A 21 -9.67 9.34 -3.79
N LEU A 22 -10.91 9.67 -4.16
CA LEU A 22 -11.38 11.06 -4.24
C LEU A 22 -11.25 11.76 -2.89
N ARG A 23 -11.65 11.10 -1.81
CA ARG A 23 -11.47 11.61 -0.45
C ARG A 23 -9.99 11.86 -0.13
N CYS A 24 -9.09 10.95 -0.50
CA CYS A 24 -7.65 11.16 -0.27
C CYS A 24 -7.11 12.37 -1.04
N GLN A 25 -7.64 12.63 -2.24
CA GLN A 25 -7.31 13.82 -3.01
C GLN A 25 -7.83 15.11 -2.34
N VAL A 26 -9.09 15.12 -1.90
CA VAL A 26 -9.70 16.29 -1.23
C VAL A 26 -8.99 16.61 0.09
N GLU A 27 -8.54 15.61 0.84
CA GLU A 27 -7.77 15.80 2.07
C GLU A 27 -6.28 16.18 1.85
N GLY A 28 -5.87 16.41 0.60
CA GLY A 28 -4.53 16.89 0.28
C GLY A 28 -3.42 15.85 0.43
N LYS A 29 -3.71 14.55 0.25
CA LYS A 29 -2.64 13.54 0.16
C LYS A 29 -1.78 13.78 -1.07
N SER A 30 -0.48 13.50 -0.95
CA SER A 30 0.44 13.68 -2.08
C SER A 30 0.02 12.84 -3.29
N PRO A 31 0.26 13.30 -4.53
CA PRO A 31 -0.05 12.53 -5.74
C PRO A 31 0.55 11.12 -5.71
N ASN A 32 1.79 10.99 -5.24
CA ASN A 32 2.48 9.70 -5.12
C ASN A 32 1.76 8.75 -4.15
N THR A 33 1.21 9.26 -3.04
CA THR A 33 0.42 8.46 -2.09
C THR A 33 -0.88 7.97 -2.73
N ILE A 34 -1.56 8.83 -3.49
CA ILE A 34 -2.81 8.47 -4.18
C ILE A 34 -2.54 7.42 -5.25
N THR A 35 -1.46 7.56 -6.03
CA THR A 35 -1.04 6.56 -7.02
C THR A 35 -0.75 5.21 -6.35
N ALA A 36 0.00 5.20 -5.25
CA ALA A 36 0.29 3.97 -4.51
C ALA A 36 -0.99 3.30 -3.97
N TYR A 37 -1.93 4.10 -3.46
CA TYR A 37 -3.23 3.58 -2.98
C TYR A 37 -4.04 3.01 -4.13
N ARG A 38 -4.11 3.71 -5.26
CA ARG A 38 -4.82 3.26 -6.46
C ARG A 38 -4.26 1.92 -6.94
N GLU A 39 -2.95 1.80 -7.11
CA GLU A 39 -2.29 0.55 -7.52
C GLU A 39 -2.68 -0.64 -6.63
N THR A 40 -2.63 -0.44 -5.31
CA THR A 40 -2.95 -1.50 -4.35
C THR A 40 -4.44 -1.84 -4.34
N LEU A 41 -5.32 -0.86 -4.37
CA LEU A 41 -6.76 -1.07 -4.29
C LEU A 41 -7.31 -1.67 -5.57
N THR A 42 -6.81 -1.28 -6.75
CA THR A 42 -7.12 -1.94 -8.03
C THR A 42 -6.62 -3.38 -8.05
N LEU A 43 -5.44 -3.65 -7.48
CA LEU A 43 -4.96 -5.03 -7.33
C LEU A 43 -5.88 -5.85 -6.42
N PHE A 44 -6.35 -5.27 -5.31
CA PHE A 44 -7.29 -5.92 -4.40
C PHE A 44 -8.61 -6.23 -5.10
N GLU A 45 -9.19 -5.26 -5.81
CA GLU A 45 -10.42 -5.42 -6.59
C GLU A 45 -10.28 -6.52 -7.66
N ARG A 46 -9.16 -6.55 -8.38
CA ARG A 46 -8.88 -7.60 -9.36
C ARG A 46 -8.84 -8.98 -8.72
N ILE A 47 -8.10 -9.13 -7.61
CA ILE A 47 -8.02 -10.42 -6.88
C ILE A 47 -9.40 -10.79 -6.34
N ALA A 48 -10.16 -9.84 -5.82
CA ALA A 48 -11.52 -10.07 -5.35
C ALA A 48 -12.41 -10.63 -6.46
N ARG A 49 -12.30 -10.11 -7.68
CA ARG A 49 -13.04 -10.61 -8.85
C ARG A 49 -12.56 -12.00 -9.29
N GLU A 50 -11.26 -12.23 -9.34
CA GLU A 50 -10.67 -13.53 -9.74
C GLU A 50 -11.02 -14.66 -8.77
N GLU A 51 -11.03 -14.37 -7.46
CA GLU A 51 -11.30 -15.34 -6.39
C GLU A 51 -12.80 -15.42 -6.02
N GLY A 52 -13.67 -14.67 -6.71
CA GLY A 52 -15.12 -14.73 -6.52
C GLY A 52 -15.61 -14.14 -5.20
N PHE A 53 -14.99 -13.06 -4.72
CA PHE A 53 -15.43 -12.36 -3.51
C PHE A 53 -16.80 -11.72 -3.73
N PRO A 54 -17.58 -11.50 -2.65
CA PRO A 54 -18.83 -10.77 -2.74
C PRO A 54 -18.65 -9.36 -3.31
N GLU A 55 -19.54 -8.93 -4.20
CA GLU A 55 -19.52 -7.57 -4.77
C GLU A 55 -19.80 -6.50 -3.70
N GLY A 56 -20.68 -6.82 -2.75
CA GLY A 56 -21.02 -5.95 -1.64
C GLY A 56 -19.98 -6.01 -0.53
N VAL A 57 -19.42 -4.86 -0.16
CA VAL A 57 -18.36 -4.76 0.86
C VAL A 57 -18.79 -5.33 2.21
N ARG A 58 -20.08 -5.27 2.55
CA ARG A 58 -20.65 -5.82 3.78
C ARG A 58 -20.50 -7.34 3.92
N ALA A 59 -20.45 -8.05 2.80
CA ALA A 59 -20.30 -9.50 2.78
C ALA A 59 -18.82 -9.94 2.80
N ILE A 60 -17.87 -9.00 2.74
CA ILE A 60 -16.44 -9.31 2.81
C ILE A 60 -16.07 -9.69 4.25
N THR A 61 -15.90 -10.98 4.48
CA THR A 61 -15.43 -11.57 5.74
C THR A 61 -13.89 -11.68 5.82
N PRO A 62 -13.30 -11.98 7.00
CA PRO A 62 -11.87 -12.21 7.16
C PRO A 62 -11.29 -13.32 6.26
N VAL A 63 -12.10 -14.30 5.86
CA VAL A 63 -11.69 -15.40 4.97
C VAL A 63 -11.21 -14.88 3.62
N HIS A 64 -11.94 -13.92 3.04
CA HIS A 64 -11.55 -13.28 1.79
C HIS A 64 -10.23 -12.49 1.93
N ILE A 65 -10.01 -11.85 3.09
CA ILE A 65 -8.75 -11.15 3.33
C ILE A 65 -7.59 -12.14 3.43
N TYR A 66 -7.76 -13.31 4.06
CA TYR A 66 -6.75 -14.36 4.03
C TYR A 66 -6.46 -14.88 2.62
N ALA A 67 -7.50 -15.06 1.79
CA ALA A 67 -7.32 -15.43 0.38
C ALA A 67 -6.51 -14.38 -0.39
N TYR A 68 -6.83 -13.10 -0.23
CA TYR A 68 -6.06 -11.99 -0.79
C TYR A 68 -4.60 -12.00 -0.30
N LEU A 69 -4.38 -12.20 1.00
CA LEU A 69 -3.05 -12.26 1.60
C LEU A 69 -2.24 -13.47 1.10
N GLY A 70 -2.89 -14.60 0.85
CA GLY A 70 -2.31 -15.77 0.22
C GLY A 70 -1.86 -15.47 -1.22
N ARG A 71 -2.72 -14.83 -2.02
CA ARG A 71 -2.45 -14.48 -3.42
C ARG A 71 -1.31 -13.46 -3.58
N ILE A 72 -1.24 -12.45 -2.71
CA ILE A 72 -0.07 -11.55 -2.70
C ILE A 72 1.19 -12.28 -2.21
N GLY A 73 1.05 -13.28 -1.35
CA GLY A 73 2.15 -14.12 -0.86
C GLY A 73 2.80 -14.95 -1.96
N SER A 74 2.00 -15.55 -2.84
CA SER A 74 2.45 -16.44 -3.92
C SER A 74 3.18 -15.71 -5.06
N ASN A 75 2.94 -14.41 -5.25
CA ASN A 75 3.50 -13.65 -6.38
C ASN A 75 4.97 -13.21 -6.19
N GLY A 76 5.69 -13.76 -5.22
CA GLY A 76 7.13 -13.47 -5.02
C GLY A 76 7.47 -12.05 -4.58
N VAL A 77 6.48 -11.24 -4.17
CA VAL A 77 6.70 -9.86 -3.74
C VAL A 77 7.37 -9.78 -2.37
N SER A 78 8.21 -8.75 -2.20
CA SER A 78 8.91 -8.50 -0.94
C SER A 78 7.93 -8.39 0.24
N LEU A 79 8.40 -8.75 1.44
CA LEU A 79 7.61 -8.64 2.68
C LEU A 79 7.11 -7.20 2.90
N GLU A 80 7.94 -6.22 2.55
CA GLU A 80 7.62 -4.79 2.69
C GLU A 80 6.48 -4.36 1.77
N THR A 81 6.50 -4.80 0.51
CA THR A 81 5.40 -4.55 -0.43
C THR A 81 4.10 -5.22 0.03
N ARG A 82 4.19 -6.45 0.57
CA ARG A 82 3.01 -7.14 1.15
C ARG A 82 2.43 -6.37 2.33
N HIS A 83 3.28 -5.86 3.21
CA HIS A 83 2.84 -5.07 4.35
C HIS A 83 2.22 -3.74 3.95
N ARG A 84 2.84 -3.03 2.99
CA ARG A 84 2.30 -1.80 2.41
C ARG A 84 0.89 -2.04 1.87
N ARG A 85 0.74 -3.08 1.04
CA ARG A 85 -0.55 -3.46 0.44
C ARG A 85 -1.60 -3.81 1.49
N HIS A 86 -1.24 -4.65 2.47
CA HIS A 86 -2.12 -4.99 3.58
C HIS A 86 -2.59 -3.75 4.36
N ARG A 87 -1.66 -2.83 4.67
CA ARG A 87 -1.96 -1.59 5.39
C ARG A 87 -2.93 -0.69 4.62
N GLU A 88 -2.72 -0.55 3.32
CA GLU A 88 -3.55 0.30 2.45
C GLU A 88 -4.98 -0.23 2.33
N VAL A 89 -5.16 -1.54 2.13
CA VAL A 89 -6.49 -2.17 2.14
C VAL A 89 -7.14 -2.03 3.52
N ARG A 90 -6.38 -2.25 4.61
CA ARG A 90 -6.90 -2.04 5.98
C ARG A 90 -7.41 -0.60 6.19
N PHE A 91 -6.73 0.41 5.64
CA PHE A 91 -7.18 1.80 5.74
C PHE A 91 -8.47 2.07 4.99
N LEU A 92 -8.67 1.47 3.82
CA LEU A 92 -9.95 1.51 3.12
C LEU A 92 -11.08 0.98 4.01
N PHE A 93 -10.96 -0.24 4.53
CA PHE A 93 -12.02 -0.83 5.38
C PHE A 93 -12.22 -0.08 6.70
N SER A 94 -11.16 0.50 7.25
CA SER A 94 -11.27 1.34 8.45
C SER A 94 -12.04 2.63 8.15
N TRP A 95 -11.84 3.22 6.98
CA TRP A 95 -12.61 4.37 6.51
C TRP A 95 -14.07 4.00 6.23
N LEU A 96 -14.32 2.85 5.58
CA LEU A 96 -15.67 2.36 5.30
C LEU A 96 -16.47 2.13 6.58
N LYS A 97 -15.82 1.59 7.63
CA LYS A 97 -16.43 1.48 8.96
C LYS A 97 -16.78 2.85 9.54
N ARG A 98 -15.85 3.81 9.48
CA ARG A 98 -16.07 5.18 9.99
C ARG A 98 -17.23 5.89 9.31
N MET A 99 -17.44 5.63 8.01
CA MET A 99 -18.52 6.22 7.22
C MET A 99 -19.85 5.45 7.31
N GLY A 100 -19.90 4.33 8.04
CA GLY A 100 -21.12 3.54 8.22
C GLY A 100 -21.49 2.61 7.05
N TYR A 101 -20.57 2.37 6.10
CA TYR A 101 -20.80 1.41 5.01
C TYR A 101 -20.77 -0.04 5.52
N ILE A 102 -19.93 -0.30 6.52
CA ILE A 102 -19.80 -1.60 7.21
C ILE A 102 -19.88 -1.39 8.73
N GLU A 103 -20.41 -2.36 9.45
CA GLU A 103 -20.48 -2.32 10.92
C GLU A 103 -19.13 -2.71 11.55
N GLU A 104 -18.53 -3.77 11.02
CA GLU A 104 -17.25 -4.30 11.49
C GLU A 104 -16.24 -4.40 10.33
N SER A 105 -14.96 -4.14 10.64
CA SER A 105 -13.89 -4.30 9.66
C SER A 105 -13.45 -5.76 9.62
N PRO A 106 -13.33 -6.40 8.44
CA PRO A 106 -12.81 -7.77 8.32
C PRO A 106 -11.35 -7.89 8.79
N PHE A 107 -10.66 -6.76 8.97
CA PHE A 107 -9.32 -6.70 9.53
C PHE A 107 -9.27 -6.73 11.06
N ALA A 108 -10.40 -6.60 11.76
CA ALA A 108 -10.43 -6.59 13.23
C ALA A 108 -9.96 -7.92 13.83
N GLN A 109 -10.25 -9.04 13.17
CA GLN A 109 -9.91 -10.39 13.64
C GLN A 109 -8.58 -10.92 13.07
N ILE A 110 -7.92 -10.17 12.19
CA ILE A 110 -6.69 -10.62 11.52
C ILE A 110 -5.49 -10.30 12.41
N LYS A 111 -4.72 -11.34 12.76
CA LYS A 111 -3.48 -11.18 13.52
C LYS A 111 -2.48 -10.40 12.68
N ASN A 112 -1.93 -9.32 13.25
CA ASN A 112 -0.94 -8.49 12.57
C ASN A 112 0.25 -9.34 12.11
N ILE A 113 0.53 -9.38 10.81
CA ILE A 113 1.70 -10.05 10.25
C ILE A 113 2.93 -9.25 10.69
N ARG A 114 3.73 -9.81 11.60
CA ARG A 114 4.98 -9.17 12.05
C ARG A 114 6.01 -9.24 10.92
N LEU A 115 6.53 -8.09 10.52
CA LEU A 115 7.66 -8.06 9.59
C LEU A 115 8.97 -8.20 10.38
N PRO A 116 9.92 -9.00 9.90
CA PRO A 116 11.29 -8.88 10.37
C PRO A 116 11.79 -7.47 10.02
N GLN A 117 12.27 -6.72 11.01
CA GLN A 117 12.85 -5.41 10.79
C GLN A 117 14.12 -5.58 9.94
N LYS A 118 14.14 -4.96 8.76
CA LYS A 118 15.37 -4.87 7.97
C LYS A 118 16.27 -3.85 8.67
N ILE A 119 17.25 -4.32 9.41
CA ILE A 119 18.31 -3.47 9.95
C ILE A 119 19.17 -3.04 8.76
N VAL A 120 19.08 -1.78 8.37
CA VAL A 120 20.03 -1.20 7.41
C VAL A 120 21.36 -1.10 8.14
N GLN A 121 22.35 -1.86 7.70
CA GLN A 121 23.68 -1.78 8.27
C GLN A 121 24.32 -0.46 7.83
N PRO A 122 24.82 0.37 8.76
CA PRO A 122 25.55 1.58 8.38
C PRO A 122 26.85 1.22 7.66
N TYR A 123 27.29 2.10 6.77
CA TYR A 123 28.59 1.94 6.12
C TYR A 123 29.73 2.06 7.14
N THR A 124 30.72 1.19 7.01
CA THR A 124 31.99 1.29 7.74
C THR A 124 32.85 2.44 7.19
N ALA A 125 33.77 2.96 8.01
CA ALA A 125 34.71 3.99 7.58
C ALA A 125 35.53 3.57 6.34
N GLU A 126 35.85 2.28 6.22
CA GLU A 126 36.56 1.70 5.08
C GLU A 126 35.71 1.73 3.80
N GLU A 127 34.42 1.39 3.90
CA GLU A 127 33.48 1.45 2.78
C GLU A 127 33.27 2.89 2.30
N ILE A 128 33.15 3.83 3.24
CA ILE A 128 33.10 5.26 2.94
C ILE A 128 34.37 5.70 2.22
N GLY A 129 35.55 5.27 2.70
CA GLY A 129 36.83 5.53 2.04
C GLY A 129 36.87 5.03 0.59
N ARG A 130 36.37 3.80 0.34
CA ARG A 130 36.26 3.23 -1.01
C ARG A 130 35.31 4.03 -1.91
N LEU A 131 34.15 4.46 -1.38
CA LEU A 131 33.19 5.29 -2.12
C LEU A 131 33.78 6.65 -2.50
N LEU A 132 34.49 7.30 -1.58
CA LEU A 132 35.14 8.59 -1.82
C LEU A 132 36.32 8.48 -2.78
N ALA A 133 37.02 7.34 -2.82
CA ALA A 133 38.12 7.08 -3.76
C ALA A 133 37.64 6.96 -5.21
N CYS A 134 36.42 6.46 -5.45
CA CYS A 134 35.79 6.45 -6.78
C CYS A 134 35.48 7.86 -7.31
N CYS A 135 35.40 8.86 -6.44
CA CYS A 135 35.09 10.24 -6.80
C CYS A 135 36.38 11.02 -7.06
N ASN A 136 36.85 11.07 -8.32
CA ASN A 136 38.06 11.80 -8.69
C ASN A 136 37.84 13.33 -8.59
N PRO A 137 38.45 14.03 -7.62
CA PRO A 137 38.19 15.45 -7.37
C PRO A 137 38.77 16.38 -8.44
N ARG A 138 39.58 15.86 -9.38
CA ARG A 138 40.13 16.64 -10.49
C ARG A 138 39.06 16.98 -11.54
N PHE A 139 37.95 16.26 -11.54
CA PHE A 139 36.79 16.58 -12.37
C PHE A 139 35.68 17.20 -11.51
N TYR A 140 34.95 18.16 -12.08
CA TYR A 140 33.85 18.87 -11.41
C TYR A 140 32.79 17.90 -10.83
N TRP A 141 32.37 16.88 -11.58
CA TRP A 141 31.41 15.88 -11.11
C TRP A 141 31.94 15.02 -9.97
N GLY A 142 33.25 14.72 -9.95
CA GLY A 142 33.85 13.96 -8.86
C GLY A 142 33.93 14.76 -7.57
N ALA A 143 34.27 16.05 -7.65
CA ALA A 143 34.23 16.94 -6.49
C ALA A 143 32.80 17.10 -5.93
N ARG A 144 31.81 17.29 -6.82
CA ARG A 144 30.38 17.34 -6.45
C ARG A 144 29.91 16.05 -5.78
N ASN A 145 30.17 14.89 -6.40
CA ASN A 145 29.71 13.61 -5.87
C ASN A 145 30.36 13.30 -4.51
N ARG A 146 31.64 13.64 -4.34
CA ARG A 146 32.33 13.54 -3.06
C ARG A 146 31.66 14.37 -1.98
N ALA A 147 31.29 15.63 -2.28
CA ALA A 147 30.58 16.49 -1.34
C ALA A 147 29.19 15.94 -1.00
N VAL A 148 28.43 15.46 -2.00
CA VAL A 148 27.11 14.85 -1.78
C VAL A 148 27.21 13.62 -0.87
N ILE A 149 28.19 12.73 -1.09
CA ILE A 149 28.40 11.55 -0.24
C ILE A 149 28.69 11.96 1.20
N LEU A 150 29.55 12.96 1.42
CA LEU A 150 29.88 13.45 2.76
C LEU A 150 28.70 14.14 3.47
N ILE A 151 27.74 14.70 2.74
CA ILE A 151 26.54 15.35 3.30
C ILE A 151 25.46 14.31 3.67
N LEU A 152 25.38 13.20 2.93
CA LEU A 152 24.32 12.19 3.09
C LEU A 152 24.71 11.01 3.99
N LEU A 153 25.96 10.97 4.45
CA LEU A 153 26.49 10.01 5.45
C LEU A 153 26.15 10.46 6.87
#